data_AF-A0A1Q3TYD6-F1
#
_entry.id   AF-A0A1Q3TYD6-F1
#
_cell.length_a   1.000
_cell.length_b   1.000
_cell.length_c   1.000
_cell.angle_alpha   90.00
_cell.angle_beta   90.00
_cell.angle_gamma   90.00
#
_symmetry.space_group_name_H-M   'P 1'
#
loop_
_entity.id
_entity.type
_entity.pdbx_description
1 polymer ?
#
loop_
_entity_poly.entity_id
_entity_poly.type
_entity_poly.pdbx_seq_one_letter_code
_entity_poly.pdbx_strand_id
1 'polypeptide(L)'
;MSLTPRGMSIQEAYRLYRDNSFIVNRKYQRKLVWTVEEKQFLIDSVLKGLPIPLILLAQIGDKKFEIVDGLQRLNAMFSFIENGFAFNDKYFDVNQFARAKQIAEAGEFSFETDPEKLLDPKNCANLLDYQLAVTTYAADDESIVTEIFGRINSSGKQLSYQERRQAGSTDDFASIVREISSEIRGDSSGDIVLLKDMPAISIDSKREKIGYGLSADDIFWCKQGVIWKTHLRDSEDEEIIADIVASIVFGQPIPKSREYLDDLYSSEEELHKEVVLQLNKYGKERIKHEIKVTFSVIRDILEKSNPVQRLNKIVNPGNANAIKASFYSIFMAFYHLVVKEEKSPDNYDKILEAVAGLQKQMISTAHYSTTDDRIKNIDKTTGLIQRYFVKKEPALLKHGAGLAIDFENSIRRSKIETNRYECKQGFVDLSAQRQIDNNLQNVIIETICGIANLGPHSEGYIFIGVADKKADKDRIEALDGIVAQNINTRYVVGIDRELKFFGNKEDNYINFLLGNIQKSKLSEPLKTQMLSQVDVVDYNGLTVIRLKIPSQKELSFVDKDCFYRENSQTIKVEGQRLISLYELFRNK
;
A
#
# COMPACT_ATOMS: atom_id res chain seq x y z
N MET A 1 21.44 -19.39 -22.85
CA MET A 1 21.60 -18.74 -21.53
C MET A 1 22.91 -19.17 -20.90
N SER A 2 23.88 -18.26 -20.74
CA SER A 2 25.12 -18.53 -20.01
C SER A 2 24.97 -18.08 -18.56
N LEU A 3 25.01 -19.03 -17.62
CA LEU A 3 25.16 -18.71 -16.20
C LEU A 3 26.57 -18.16 -16.00
N THR A 4 26.67 -16.92 -15.49
CA THR A 4 27.97 -16.31 -15.21
C THR A 4 28.15 -16.20 -13.70
N PRO A 5 28.77 -17.21 -13.05
CA PRO A 5 29.15 -17.10 -11.65
C PRO A 5 30.29 -16.09 -11.51
N ARG A 6 30.17 -15.15 -10.58
CA ARG A 6 31.23 -14.20 -10.24
C ARG A 6 31.25 -13.88 -8.76
N GLY A 7 32.44 -13.56 -8.25
CA GLY A 7 32.57 -12.89 -6.96
C GLY A 7 32.09 -11.44 -7.09
N MET A 8 31.36 -10.96 -6.09
CA MET A 8 30.99 -9.55 -5.94
C MET A 8 31.25 -9.15 -4.50
N SER A 9 32.09 -8.14 -4.25
CA SER A 9 32.29 -7.67 -2.89
C SER A 9 31.03 -6.99 -2.34
N ILE A 10 30.85 -6.99 -1.02
CA ILE A 10 29.77 -6.23 -0.38
C ILE A 10 29.86 -4.74 -0.76
N GLN A 11 31.08 -4.20 -0.90
CA GLN A 11 31.28 -2.84 -1.39
C GLN A 11 30.75 -2.61 -2.82
N GLU A 12 30.97 -3.54 -3.75
CA GLU A 12 30.41 -3.46 -5.11
C GLU A 12 28.89 -3.56 -5.07
N ALA A 13 28.34 -4.50 -4.30
CA ALA A 13 26.91 -4.67 -4.13
C ALA A 13 26.25 -3.41 -3.55
N TYR A 14 26.86 -2.79 -2.54
CA TYR A 14 26.34 -1.55 -1.94
C TYR A 14 26.35 -0.38 -2.95
N ARG A 15 27.35 -0.30 -3.82
CA ARG A 15 27.35 0.67 -4.92
C ARG A 15 26.14 0.45 -5.84
N LEU A 16 25.91 -0.78 -6.31
CA LEU A 16 24.75 -1.10 -7.15
C LEU A 16 23.42 -0.77 -6.46
N TYR A 17 23.35 -0.99 -5.15
CA TYR A 17 22.20 -0.60 -4.34
C TYR A 17 21.95 0.91 -4.36
N ARG A 18 22.98 1.73 -4.08
CA ARG A 18 22.85 3.20 -4.09
C ARG A 18 22.73 3.83 -5.47
N ASP A 19 23.21 3.15 -6.51
CA ASP A 19 23.03 3.54 -7.92
C ASP A 19 21.65 3.14 -8.47
N ASN A 20 20.75 2.63 -7.62
CA ASN A 20 19.41 2.14 -7.97
C ASN A 20 19.42 0.98 -8.97
N SER A 21 20.49 0.18 -9.05
CA SER A 21 20.60 -0.92 -10.01
C SER A 21 19.82 -2.17 -9.59
N PHE A 22 19.59 -2.38 -8.28
CA PHE A 22 18.81 -3.51 -7.79
C PHE A 22 17.32 -3.23 -7.77
N ILE A 23 16.54 -4.12 -8.40
CA ILE A 23 15.09 -4.08 -8.42
C ILE A 23 14.51 -5.37 -7.83
N VAL A 24 13.29 -5.27 -7.32
CA VAL A 24 12.53 -6.36 -6.69
C VAL A 24 11.17 -6.43 -7.35
N ASN A 25 10.83 -7.61 -7.87
CA ASN A 25 9.54 -7.88 -8.46
C ASN A 25 8.56 -8.41 -7.41
N ARG A 26 7.67 -7.54 -6.94
CA ARG A 26 6.69 -7.79 -5.89
C ARG A 26 5.61 -8.79 -6.31
N LYS A 27 5.57 -9.21 -7.59
CA LYS A 27 4.63 -10.22 -8.06
C LYS A 27 4.85 -11.58 -7.38
N TYR A 28 6.10 -11.92 -7.10
CA TYR A 28 6.49 -13.21 -6.52
C TYR A 28 7.56 -13.09 -5.40
N GLN A 29 8.26 -11.95 -5.27
CA GLN A 29 9.19 -11.72 -4.15
C GLN A 29 8.48 -11.29 -2.87
N ARG A 30 8.94 -11.86 -1.76
CA ARG A 30 8.52 -11.50 -0.40
C ARG A 30 8.85 -10.04 -0.07
N LYS A 31 8.12 -9.46 0.89
CA LYS A 31 8.58 -8.25 1.61
C LYS A 31 9.83 -8.55 2.44
N LEU A 32 10.47 -7.53 3.01
CA LEU A 32 11.48 -7.75 4.04
C LEU A 32 10.81 -8.34 5.29
N VAL A 33 11.26 -9.51 5.73
CA VAL A 33 10.63 -10.30 6.81
C VAL A 33 11.61 -10.83 7.84
N TRP A 34 12.92 -10.63 7.64
CA TRP A 34 13.93 -11.02 8.61
C TRP A 34 13.88 -10.17 9.87
N THR A 35 13.91 -10.84 11.03
CA THR A 35 14.06 -10.16 12.33
C THR A 35 15.47 -9.62 12.50
N VAL A 36 15.67 -8.72 13.47
CA VAL A 36 17.02 -8.21 13.81
C VAL A 36 17.97 -9.36 14.13
N GLU A 37 17.53 -10.39 14.84
CA GLU A 37 18.37 -11.55 15.18
C GLU A 37 18.80 -12.33 13.93
N GLU A 38 17.89 -12.54 12.96
CA GLU A 38 18.23 -13.19 11.69
C GLU A 38 19.24 -12.34 10.90
N LYS A 39 19.09 -11.00 10.91
CA LYS A 39 20.05 -10.09 10.29
C LYS A 39 21.41 -10.14 11.00
N GLN A 40 21.43 -10.10 12.33
CA GLN A 40 22.66 -10.20 13.13
C GLN A 40 23.39 -11.52 12.89
N PHE A 41 22.67 -12.63 12.74
CA PHE A 41 23.28 -13.93 12.43
C PHE A 41 23.96 -13.97 11.05
N LEU A 42 23.41 -13.25 10.06
CA LEU A 42 24.08 -13.07 8.78
C LEU A 42 25.36 -12.23 8.94
N ILE A 43 25.29 -11.10 9.68
CA ILE A 43 26.46 -10.25 9.93
C ILE A 43 27.57 -11.05 10.65
N ASP A 44 27.23 -11.86 11.64
CA ASP A 44 28.15 -12.77 12.32
C ASP A 44 28.83 -13.73 11.33
N SER A 45 28.05 -14.32 10.42
CA SER A 45 28.57 -15.23 9.39
C SER A 45 29.55 -14.54 8.44
N VAL A 46 29.22 -13.33 8.01
CA VAL A 46 30.07 -12.50 7.13
C VAL A 46 31.37 -12.13 7.83
N LEU A 47 31.30 -11.65 9.08
CA LEU A 47 32.48 -11.26 9.86
C LEU A 47 33.41 -12.44 10.18
N LYS A 48 32.86 -13.65 10.32
CA LYS A 48 33.62 -14.89 10.50
C LYS A 48 34.15 -15.49 9.20
N GLY A 49 33.82 -14.91 8.04
CA GLY A 49 34.20 -15.45 6.73
C GLY A 49 33.52 -16.78 6.40
N LEU A 50 32.38 -17.08 7.03
CA LEU A 50 31.62 -18.30 6.76
C LEU A 50 30.90 -18.20 5.40
N PRO A 51 30.74 -19.32 4.67
CA PRO A 51 30.02 -19.30 3.41
C PRO A 51 28.54 -19.00 3.64
N ILE A 52 28.00 -18.01 2.92
CA ILE A 52 26.56 -17.73 2.87
C ILE A 52 25.97 -18.24 1.54
N PRO A 53 24.66 -18.51 1.49
CA PRO A 53 24.01 -18.91 0.24
C PRO A 53 24.20 -17.86 -0.85
N LEU A 54 24.41 -18.34 -2.09
CA LEU A 54 24.66 -17.49 -3.26
C LEU A 54 23.51 -16.51 -3.52
N ILE A 55 23.81 -15.41 -4.21
CA ILE A 55 22.84 -14.39 -4.64
C ILE A 55 22.50 -14.65 -6.11
N LEU A 56 21.22 -14.62 -6.45
CA LEU A 56 20.75 -14.81 -7.82
C LEU A 56 20.15 -13.53 -8.35
N LEU A 57 20.65 -13.13 -9.51
CA LEU A 57 20.23 -11.90 -10.18
C LEU A 57 19.81 -12.21 -11.62
N ALA A 58 18.69 -11.65 -12.03
CA ALA A 58 18.29 -11.57 -13.44
C ALA A 58 18.72 -10.21 -13.98
N GLN A 59 19.51 -10.18 -15.03
CA GLN A 59 19.94 -8.93 -15.66
C GLN A 59 18.85 -8.44 -16.62
N ILE A 60 18.29 -7.26 -16.33
CA ILE A 60 17.31 -6.58 -17.18
C ILE A 60 18.02 -5.41 -17.87
N GLY A 61 18.30 -5.56 -19.17
CA GLY A 61 19.09 -4.60 -19.94
C GLY A 61 20.51 -4.40 -19.39
N ASP A 62 21.10 -3.22 -19.63
CA ASP A 62 22.54 -3.03 -19.39
C ASP A 62 22.92 -2.72 -17.93
N LYS A 63 21.99 -2.25 -17.09
CA LYS A 63 22.32 -1.67 -15.77
C LYS A 63 21.37 -2.01 -14.62
N LYS A 64 20.38 -2.87 -14.84
CA LYS A 64 19.41 -3.27 -13.81
C LYS A 64 19.51 -4.77 -13.54
N PHE A 65 19.40 -5.11 -12.25
CA PHE A 65 19.43 -6.47 -11.77
C PHE A 65 18.19 -6.72 -10.91
N GLU A 66 17.32 -7.60 -11.38
CA GLU A 66 16.21 -8.15 -10.62
C GLU A 66 16.74 -9.18 -9.63
N ILE A 67 16.39 -9.03 -8.36
CA ILE A 67 16.81 -9.96 -7.31
C ILE A 67 15.87 -11.15 -7.30
N VAL A 68 16.42 -12.33 -7.59
CA VAL A 68 15.69 -13.60 -7.67
C VAL A 68 15.87 -14.38 -6.37
N ASP A 69 17.08 -14.37 -5.81
CA ASP A 69 17.33 -14.84 -4.45
C ASP A 69 18.40 -13.98 -3.79
N GLY A 70 18.30 -13.82 -2.48
CA GLY A 70 19.22 -13.00 -1.69
C GLY A 70 18.68 -11.65 -1.26
N LEU A 71 17.40 -11.36 -1.50
CA LEU A 71 16.75 -10.10 -1.09
C LEU A 71 17.02 -9.74 0.38
N GLN A 72 16.74 -10.67 1.30
CA GLN A 72 16.94 -10.42 2.74
C GLN A 72 18.42 -10.29 3.10
N ARG A 73 19.30 -11.06 2.42
CA ARG A 73 20.75 -11.04 2.66
C ARG A 73 21.33 -9.69 2.27
N LEU A 74 21.04 -9.23 1.05
CA LEU A 74 21.46 -7.92 0.56
C LEU A 74 20.93 -6.81 1.47
N ASN A 75 19.64 -6.83 1.80
CA ASN A 75 19.05 -5.82 2.68
C ASN A 75 19.70 -5.82 4.07
N ALA A 76 19.97 -6.97 4.69
CA ALA A 76 20.60 -7.06 6.00
C ALA A 76 22.00 -6.43 6.01
N MET A 77 22.83 -6.75 5.01
CA MET A 77 24.17 -6.18 4.87
C MET A 77 24.14 -4.66 4.67
N PHE A 78 23.26 -4.17 3.80
CA PHE A 78 23.15 -2.72 3.53
C PHE A 78 22.55 -1.97 4.72
N SER A 79 21.54 -2.55 5.38
CA SER A 79 20.95 -1.96 6.60
C SER A 79 21.96 -1.86 7.73
N PHE A 80 22.90 -2.81 7.85
CA PHE A 80 23.95 -2.75 8.87
C PHE A 80 24.95 -1.62 8.58
N ILE A 81 25.40 -1.49 7.31
CA ILE A 81 26.25 -0.37 6.86
C ILE A 81 25.58 0.97 7.15
N GLU A 82 24.27 1.05 6.96
CA GLU A 82 23.44 2.24 7.16
C GLU A 82 22.92 2.40 8.59
N ASN A 83 23.50 1.67 9.55
CA ASN A 83 23.21 1.79 10.97
C ASN A 83 21.73 1.52 11.35
N GLY A 84 20.99 0.78 10.52
CA GLY A 84 19.59 0.41 10.77
C GLY A 84 19.39 -0.59 11.93
N PHE A 85 20.46 -1.27 12.35
CA PHE A 85 20.49 -2.10 13.57
C PHE A 85 21.93 -2.28 14.05
N ALA A 86 22.10 -2.62 15.33
CA ALA A 86 23.39 -2.95 15.92
C ALA A 86 23.67 -4.46 15.90
N PHE A 87 24.92 -4.86 15.85
CA PHE A 87 25.41 -6.23 16.05
C PHE A 87 26.25 -6.27 17.33
N ASN A 88 25.83 -7.01 18.35
CA ASN A 88 26.47 -7.03 19.68
C ASN A 88 26.71 -5.61 20.25
N ASP A 89 25.67 -4.76 20.20
CA ASP A 89 25.72 -3.34 20.59
C ASP A 89 26.72 -2.48 19.81
N LYS A 90 27.21 -2.97 18.67
CA LYS A 90 28.10 -2.25 17.75
C LYS A 90 27.42 -1.93 16.41
N TYR A 91 27.59 -0.70 15.95
CA TYR A 91 27.18 -0.23 14.63
C TYR A 91 28.36 -0.19 13.66
N PHE A 92 28.08 -0.26 12.36
CA PHE A 92 29.12 -0.06 11.35
C PHE A 92 29.67 1.37 11.42
N ASP A 93 31.00 1.53 11.53
CA ASP A 93 31.64 2.84 11.43
C ASP A 93 31.61 3.35 9.99
N VAL A 94 30.68 4.28 9.74
CA VAL A 94 30.46 4.90 8.43
C VAL A 94 31.71 5.60 7.90
N ASN A 95 32.65 6.03 8.76
CA ASN A 95 33.90 6.65 8.32
C ASN A 95 34.85 5.67 7.62
N GLN A 96 34.67 4.37 7.82
CA GLN A 96 35.46 3.32 7.15
C GLN A 96 35.01 3.09 5.71
N PHE A 97 33.91 3.72 5.27
CA PHE A 97 33.41 3.59 3.92
C PHE A 97 32.96 4.93 3.33
N ALA A 98 33.83 5.53 2.51
CA ALA A 98 33.62 6.86 1.94
C ALA A 98 32.25 7.04 1.25
N ARG A 99 31.74 6.02 0.56
CA ARG A 99 30.42 6.09 -0.10
C ARG A 99 29.29 6.15 0.92
N ALA A 100 29.30 5.31 1.96
CA ALA A 100 28.29 5.37 3.02
C ALA A 100 28.34 6.72 3.75
N LYS A 101 29.54 7.25 3.99
CA LYS A 101 29.74 8.58 4.59
C LYS A 101 29.11 9.70 3.78
N GLN A 102 29.36 9.77 2.48
CA GLN A 102 28.75 10.78 1.60
C GLN A 102 27.22 10.74 1.63
N ILE A 103 26.65 9.55 1.65
CA ILE A 103 25.20 9.34 1.71
C ILE A 103 24.63 9.78 3.06
N ALA A 104 25.31 9.44 4.17
CA ALA A 104 24.92 9.85 5.51
C ALA A 104 25.00 11.39 5.67
N GLU A 105 26.05 12.02 5.16
CA GLU A 105 26.24 13.48 5.16
C GLU A 105 25.19 14.21 4.32
N ALA A 106 24.65 13.55 3.29
CA ALA A 106 23.51 14.05 2.51
C ALA A 106 22.16 13.93 3.27
N GLY A 107 22.15 13.37 4.48
CA GLY A 107 20.98 13.25 5.34
C GLY A 107 20.06 12.06 5.01
N GLU A 108 20.53 11.11 4.20
CA GLU A 108 19.73 9.95 3.77
C GLU A 108 19.51 8.92 4.91
N PHE A 109 20.41 8.86 5.89
CA PHE A 109 20.24 8.04 7.10
C PHE A 109 21.05 8.59 8.28
N SER A 110 20.63 8.26 9.51
CA SER A 110 21.36 8.59 10.74
C SER A 110 22.38 7.52 11.09
N PHE A 111 23.53 7.92 11.64
CA PHE A 111 24.60 7.00 12.04
C PHE A 111 25.08 7.28 13.46
N GLU A 112 25.58 6.24 14.14
CA GLU A 112 26.17 6.35 15.47
C GLU A 112 27.54 7.01 15.38
N THR A 113 27.85 7.84 16.38
CA THR A 113 29.10 8.61 16.47
C THR A 113 29.90 8.28 17.72
N ASP A 114 29.28 7.61 18.69
CA ASP A 114 29.93 7.12 19.91
C ASP A 114 30.95 6.02 19.58
N PRO A 115 32.26 6.26 19.73
CA PRO A 115 33.30 5.28 19.42
C PRO A 115 33.15 3.96 20.19
N GLU A 116 32.56 3.97 21.39
CA GLU A 116 32.33 2.76 22.18
C GLU A 116 31.24 1.86 21.58
N LYS A 117 30.41 2.40 20.69
CA LYS A 117 29.38 1.65 19.96
C LYS A 117 29.74 1.41 18.51
N LEU A 118 30.94 1.74 18.07
CA LEU A 118 31.39 1.46 16.71
C LEU A 118 32.11 0.12 16.62
N LEU A 119 31.86 -0.58 15.51
CA LEU A 119 32.61 -1.73 15.07
C LEU A 119 34.04 -1.29 14.72
N ASP A 120 35.03 -2.12 15.05
CA ASP A 120 36.42 -1.75 14.79
C ASP A 120 36.73 -1.68 13.28
N PRO A 121 37.70 -0.84 12.86
CA PRO A 121 38.04 -0.66 11.45
C PRO A 121 38.39 -1.94 10.70
N LYS A 122 39.01 -2.91 11.37
CA LYS A 122 39.39 -4.18 10.74
C LYS A 122 38.15 -5.01 10.40
N ASN A 123 37.19 -5.11 11.32
CA ASN A 123 35.93 -5.80 11.06
C ASN A 123 35.07 -5.07 10.02
N CYS A 124 35.08 -3.73 9.98
CA CYS A 124 34.46 -2.97 8.89
C CYS A 124 35.08 -3.33 7.53
N ALA A 125 36.41 -3.37 7.42
CA ALA A 125 37.10 -3.75 6.19
C ALA A 125 36.78 -5.20 5.78
N ASN A 126 36.86 -6.15 6.71
CA ASN A 126 36.52 -7.56 6.47
C ASN A 126 35.10 -7.74 5.92
N LEU A 127 34.14 -6.97 6.44
CA LEU A 127 32.77 -6.97 5.95
C LEU A 127 32.70 -6.46 4.51
N LEU A 128 33.32 -5.31 4.21
CA LEU A 128 33.27 -4.73 2.86
C LEU A 128 33.93 -5.61 1.79
N ASP A 129 35.00 -6.31 2.18
CA ASP A 129 35.81 -7.17 1.30
C ASP A 129 35.21 -8.56 1.09
N TYR A 130 34.22 -8.97 1.91
CA TYR A 130 33.58 -10.27 1.81
C TYR A 130 33.01 -10.48 0.40
N GLN A 131 33.39 -11.61 -0.21
CA GLN A 131 33.00 -11.96 -1.58
C GLN A 131 31.69 -12.74 -1.59
N LEU A 132 30.63 -12.10 -2.08
CA LEU A 132 29.37 -12.75 -2.37
C LEU A 132 29.53 -13.65 -3.60
N ALA A 133 29.11 -14.90 -3.49
CA ALA A 133 28.92 -15.75 -4.65
C ALA A 133 27.66 -15.26 -5.38
N VAL A 134 27.81 -14.66 -6.56
CA VAL A 134 26.71 -14.13 -7.36
C VAL A 134 26.62 -14.88 -8.67
N THR A 135 25.43 -15.35 -9.01
CA THR A 135 25.14 -15.90 -10.33
C THR A 135 24.15 -14.99 -11.03
N THR A 136 24.53 -14.51 -12.21
CA THR A 136 23.68 -13.67 -13.06
C THR A 136 23.27 -14.41 -14.32
N TYR A 137 22.03 -14.24 -14.73
CA TYR A 137 21.51 -14.71 -16.01
C TYR A 137 20.83 -13.57 -16.77
N ALA A 138 20.81 -13.65 -18.10
CA ALA A 138 20.10 -12.69 -18.94
C ALA A 138 18.59 -12.92 -18.82
N ALA A 139 17.84 -11.88 -18.47
CA ALA A 139 16.39 -11.92 -18.37
C ALA A 139 15.78 -11.47 -19.71
N ASP A 140 15.72 -12.40 -20.65
CA ASP A 140 15.08 -12.18 -21.95
C ASP A 140 13.55 -12.41 -21.85
N ASP A 141 13.13 -13.18 -20.83
CA ASP A 141 11.77 -13.64 -20.58
C ASP A 141 11.46 -13.71 -19.06
N GLU A 142 10.43 -13.00 -18.60
CA GLU A 142 9.98 -12.93 -17.20
C GLU A 142 9.45 -14.29 -16.68
N SER A 143 8.95 -15.17 -17.57
CA SER A 143 8.43 -16.49 -17.19
C SER A 143 9.54 -17.40 -16.63
N ILE A 144 10.74 -17.33 -17.23
CA ILE A 144 11.91 -18.12 -16.83
C ILE A 144 12.44 -17.66 -15.47
N VAL A 145 12.45 -16.34 -15.24
CA VAL A 145 12.81 -15.74 -13.94
C VAL A 145 11.93 -16.31 -12.84
N THR A 146 10.62 -16.38 -13.10
CA THR A 146 9.62 -16.86 -12.17
C THR A 146 9.75 -18.38 -11.92
N GLU A 147 10.05 -19.16 -12.95
CA GLU A 147 10.31 -20.61 -12.82
C GLU A 147 11.57 -20.90 -11.98
N ILE A 148 12.67 -20.17 -12.24
CA ILE A 148 13.91 -20.28 -11.46
C ILE A 148 13.62 -19.93 -9.99
N PHE A 149 12.86 -18.85 -9.75
CA PHE A 149 12.44 -18.48 -8.40
C PHE A 149 11.67 -19.62 -7.70
N GLY A 150 10.69 -20.21 -8.37
CA GLY A 150 9.88 -21.30 -7.84
C GLY A 150 10.71 -22.53 -7.47
N ARG A 151 11.64 -22.95 -8.35
CA ARG A 151 12.50 -24.13 -8.16
C ARG A 151 13.51 -23.99 -7.02
N ILE A 152 13.94 -22.77 -6.72
CA ILE A 152 14.97 -22.52 -5.70
C ILE A 152 14.34 -22.39 -4.32
N ASN A 153 13.21 -21.71 -4.24
CA ASN A 153 12.50 -21.50 -2.99
C ASN A 153 11.66 -22.72 -2.56
N SER A 154 11.52 -23.74 -3.40
CA SER A 154 10.93 -25.03 -3.02
C SER A 154 11.82 -25.88 -2.09
N SER A 155 13.13 -25.59 -2.00
CA SER A 155 14.12 -26.40 -1.27
C SER A 155 14.68 -25.75 0.02
N GLY A 156 14.40 -24.46 0.27
CA GLY A 156 14.90 -23.66 1.42
C GLY A 156 13.85 -23.38 2.51
N LYS A 157 13.94 -22.22 3.22
CA LYS A 157 12.89 -21.76 4.16
C LYS A 157 11.59 -21.61 3.38
N GLN A 158 10.73 -22.62 3.52
CA GLN A 158 9.64 -22.91 2.58
C GLN A 158 8.79 -21.67 2.30
N LEU A 159 8.46 -21.44 1.03
CA LEU A 159 7.34 -20.58 0.65
C LEU A 159 6.11 -21.03 1.43
N SER A 160 5.38 -20.08 2.01
CA SER A 160 4.05 -20.35 2.54
C SER A 160 3.16 -20.89 1.42
N TYR A 161 2.06 -21.56 1.77
CA TYR A 161 1.19 -22.15 0.76
C TYR A 161 0.68 -21.10 -0.23
N GLN A 162 0.26 -19.93 0.27
CA GLN A 162 -0.19 -18.85 -0.61
C GLN A 162 0.92 -18.27 -1.48
N GLU A 163 2.14 -18.12 -0.97
CA GLU A 163 3.25 -17.65 -1.80
C GLU A 163 3.59 -18.65 -2.91
N ARG A 164 3.45 -19.96 -2.66
CA ARG A 164 3.62 -20.99 -3.70
C ARG A 164 2.56 -20.89 -4.78
N ARG A 165 1.31 -20.58 -4.41
CA ARG A 165 0.21 -20.37 -5.35
C ARG A 165 0.44 -19.15 -6.25
N GLN A 166 0.97 -18.08 -5.67
CA GLN A 166 1.29 -16.85 -6.41
C GLN A 166 2.56 -17.00 -7.28
N ALA A 167 3.52 -17.82 -6.84
CA ALA A 167 4.77 -18.04 -7.59
C ALA A 167 4.49 -18.79 -8.90
N GLY A 168 4.65 -18.10 -10.03
CA GLY A 168 4.45 -18.69 -11.37
C GLY A 168 3.12 -18.37 -12.01
N SER A 169 2.15 -17.85 -11.26
CA SER A 169 0.86 -17.43 -11.81
C SER A 169 0.90 -15.96 -12.22
N THR A 170 0.68 -15.71 -13.52
CA THR A 170 0.51 -14.38 -14.11
C THR A 170 -0.92 -14.13 -14.57
N ASP A 171 -1.85 -14.99 -14.16
CA ASP A 171 -3.25 -14.90 -14.56
C ASP A 171 -4.04 -13.84 -13.79
N ASP A 172 -5.26 -13.63 -14.28
CA ASP A 172 -6.17 -12.61 -13.81
C ASP A 172 -6.65 -12.82 -12.37
N PHE A 173 -6.75 -14.08 -11.93
CA PHE A 173 -7.21 -14.41 -10.58
C PHE A 173 -6.09 -14.15 -9.56
N ALA A 174 -4.87 -14.59 -9.84
CA ALA A 174 -3.72 -14.28 -8.99
C ALA A 174 -3.47 -12.77 -8.89
N SER A 175 -3.55 -12.05 -10.03
CA SER A 175 -3.38 -10.59 -10.05
C SER A 175 -4.42 -9.88 -9.18
N ILE A 176 -5.71 -10.21 -9.34
CA ILE A 176 -6.77 -9.51 -8.59
C ILE A 176 -6.66 -9.75 -7.08
N VAL A 177 -6.29 -10.97 -6.66
CA VAL A 177 -6.07 -11.30 -5.25
C VAL A 177 -4.90 -10.49 -4.68
N ARG A 178 -3.79 -10.41 -5.43
CA ARG A 178 -2.59 -9.65 -5.02
C ARG A 178 -2.88 -8.16 -4.92
N GLU A 179 -3.59 -7.60 -5.89
CA GLU A 179 -3.96 -6.18 -5.92
C GLU A 179 -4.86 -5.79 -4.75
N ILE A 180 -5.95 -6.54 -4.54
CA ILE A 180 -6.89 -6.29 -3.43
C ILE A 180 -6.15 -6.39 -2.09
N SER A 181 -5.33 -7.42 -1.91
CA SER A 181 -4.58 -7.63 -0.67
C SER A 181 -3.57 -6.50 -0.41
N SER A 182 -2.88 -6.05 -1.46
CA SER A 182 -1.93 -4.92 -1.36
C SER A 182 -2.63 -3.62 -0.98
N GLU A 183 -3.80 -3.34 -1.57
CA GLU A 183 -4.59 -2.16 -1.24
C GLU A 183 -5.14 -2.19 0.19
N ILE A 184 -5.61 -3.34 0.69
CA ILE A 184 -6.08 -3.48 2.08
C ILE A 184 -4.92 -3.37 3.08
N ARG A 185 -3.72 -3.83 2.72
CA ARG A 185 -2.50 -3.68 3.54
C ARG A 185 -2.01 -2.23 3.63
N GLY A 186 -2.44 -1.35 2.71
CA GLY A 186 -1.85 -0.05 2.54
C GLY A 186 -0.50 -0.06 1.81
N ASP A 187 -0.18 -1.18 1.14
CA ASP A 187 1.03 -1.34 0.34
C ASP A 187 0.75 -0.91 -1.09
N SER A 188 1.07 0.34 -1.36
CA SER A 188 0.70 1.00 -2.59
C SER A 188 1.86 0.99 -3.61
N SER A 189 2.96 0.27 -3.38
CA SER A 189 4.09 0.25 -4.32
C SER A 189 3.74 -0.41 -5.66
N GLY A 190 4.39 0.02 -6.76
CA GLY A 190 4.28 -0.68 -8.04
C GLY A 190 4.84 -2.11 -8.00
N ASP A 191 4.53 -2.91 -9.01
CA ASP A 191 4.99 -4.31 -9.13
C ASP A 191 6.52 -4.44 -9.09
N ILE A 192 7.23 -3.43 -9.58
CA ILE A 192 8.69 -3.35 -9.57
C ILE A 192 9.12 -2.21 -8.65
N VAL A 193 9.92 -2.53 -7.64
CA VAL A 193 10.40 -1.59 -6.63
C VAL A 193 11.92 -1.63 -6.56
N LEU A 194 12.58 -0.49 -6.31
CA LEU A 194 14.02 -0.49 -6.06
C LEU A 194 14.31 -1.14 -4.71
N LEU A 195 15.41 -1.90 -4.59
CA LEU A 195 15.79 -2.51 -3.31
C LEU A 195 15.90 -1.48 -2.17
N LYS A 196 16.33 -0.26 -2.47
CA LYS A 196 16.44 0.84 -1.49
C LYS A 196 15.10 1.33 -0.94
N ASP A 197 14.02 1.13 -1.69
CA ASP A 197 12.68 1.59 -1.32
C ASP A 197 11.92 0.46 -0.58
N MET A 198 12.40 -0.78 -0.64
CA MET A 198 11.81 -1.95 0.04
C MET A 198 11.59 -1.74 1.55
N PRO A 199 12.52 -1.13 2.32
CA PRO A 199 12.27 -0.77 3.72
C PRO A 199 10.99 0.04 3.95
N ALA A 200 10.70 1.03 3.09
CA ALA A 200 9.55 1.92 3.28
C ALA A 200 8.20 1.23 3.05
N ILE A 201 8.18 0.11 2.31
CA ILE A 201 6.96 -0.63 1.94
C ILE A 201 6.86 -2.00 2.64
N SER A 202 7.91 -2.36 3.37
CA SER A 202 7.98 -3.57 4.20
C SER A 202 7.38 -3.34 5.58
N ILE A 203 7.07 -4.44 6.26
CA ILE A 203 6.29 -4.42 7.49
C ILE A 203 7.22 -4.44 8.70
N ASP A 204 7.12 -3.44 9.57
CA ASP A 204 7.87 -3.34 10.83
C ASP A 204 7.15 -4.05 11.99
N SER A 205 7.93 -4.51 12.98
CA SER A 205 7.40 -5.03 14.24
C SER A 205 7.69 -4.04 15.37
N LYS A 206 6.69 -3.67 16.19
CA LYS A 206 6.85 -2.69 17.30
C LYS A 206 7.97 -2.99 18.32
N ARG A 207 8.57 -4.19 18.31
CA ARG A 207 9.68 -4.57 19.20
C ARG A 207 11.06 -4.24 18.61
N GLU A 208 11.15 -4.08 17.30
CA GLU A 208 12.39 -3.85 16.57
C GLU A 208 12.17 -2.59 15.74
N LYS A 209 12.59 -1.40 16.22
CA LYS A 209 12.44 -0.15 15.44
C LYS A 209 13.47 -0.12 14.31
N ILE A 210 13.26 -0.90 13.26
CA ILE A 210 14.14 -0.97 12.08
C ILE A 210 13.86 0.20 11.12
N GLY A 211 12.74 0.92 11.31
CA GLY A 211 12.41 2.13 10.55
C GLY A 211 11.66 1.84 9.24
N TYR A 212 10.95 0.72 9.15
CA TYR A 212 10.12 0.39 8.00
C TYR A 212 8.79 1.14 8.01
N GLY A 213 8.24 1.43 6.82
CA GLY A 213 7.13 2.41 6.67
C GLY A 213 5.72 1.90 6.96
N LEU A 214 5.51 0.58 7.12
CA LEU A 214 4.20 -0.01 7.49
C LEU A 214 4.33 -0.77 8.82
N SER A 215 3.64 -0.36 9.89
CA SER A 215 3.59 -1.19 11.10
C SER A 215 2.59 -2.33 10.90
N ALA A 216 2.98 -3.58 11.15
CA ALA A 216 2.06 -4.73 11.08
C ALA A 216 0.82 -4.50 11.94
N ASP A 217 0.97 -3.83 13.09
CA ASP A 217 -0.11 -3.58 14.05
C ASP A 217 -1.15 -2.59 13.55
N ASP A 218 -0.81 -1.78 12.55
CA ASP A 218 -1.69 -0.74 12.02
C ASP A 218 -2.44 -1.23 10.76
N ILE A 219 -2.04 -2.36 10.19
CA ILE A 219 -2.74 -3.04 9.09
C ILE A 219 -4.05 -3.62 9.61
N PHE A 220 -5.16 -3.39 8.90
CA PHE A 220 -6.52 -3.81 9.27
C PHE A 220 -6.59 -5.22 9.88
N TRP A 221 -5.98 -6.20 9.20
CA TRP A 221 -6.00 -7.60 9.60
C TRP A 221 -5.45 -7.85 11.01
N CYS A 222 -4.30 -7.27 11.34
CA CYS A 222 -3.65 -7.43 12.63
C CYS A 222 -4.21 -6.46 13.68
N LYS A 223 -4.54 -5.22 13.27
CA LYS A 223 -5.21 -4.21 14.10
C LYS A 223 -6.48 -4.78 14.71
N GLN A 224 -7.28 -5.49 13.91
CA GLN A 224 -8.55 -6.08 14.32
C GLN A 224 -8.45 -7.51 14.87
N GLY A 225 -7.25 -8.11 14.86
CA GLY A 225 -7.02 -9.48 15.32
C GLY A 225 -7.67 -10.55 14.44
N VAL A 226 -7.92 -10.25 13.17
CA VAL A 226 -8.42 -11.22 12.18
C VAL A 226 -7.35 -12.28 11.93
N ILE A 227 -6.09 -11.85 11.75
CA ILE A 227 -4.91 -12.70 11.68
C ILE A 227 -3.75 -12.11 12.49
N TRP A 228 -2.75 -12.93 12.81
CA TRP A 228 -1.53 -12.51 13.50
C TRP A 228 -0.45 -12.09 12.53
N LYS A 229 0.59 -11.43 13.04
CA LYS A 229 1.76 -11.01 12.25
C LYS A 229 2.44 -12.19 11.56
N THR A 230 2.48 -13.35 12.22
CA THR A 230 3.01 -14.59 11.64
C THR A 230 2.20 -15.03 10.43
N HIS A 231 0.87 -15.00 10.52
CA HIS A 231 -0.02 -15.33 9.40
C HIS A 231 0.12 -14.30 8.25
N LEU A 232 0.19 -13.01 8.57
CA LEU A 232 0.37 -11.95 7.57
C LEU A 232 1.72 -12.09 6.84
N ARG A 233 2.77 -12.52 7.56
CA ARG A 233 4.08 -12.84 6.96
C ARG A 233 4.00 -14.04 6.02
N ASP A 234 3.12 -14.98 6.30
CA ASP A 234 2.89 -16.19 5.49
C ASP A 234 1.77 -15.97 4.43
N SER A 235 1.46 -14.70 4.11
CA SER A 235 0.47 -14.28 3.11
C SER A 235 -0.95 -14.85 3.31
N GLU A 236 -1.33 -15.17 4.55
CA GLU A 236 -2.65 -15.71 4.83
C GLU A 236 -3.80 -14.72 4.61
N ASP A 237 -3.54 -13.42 4.57
CA ASP A 237 -4.54 -12.46 4.13
C ASP A 237 -4.85 -12.58 2.63
N GLU A 238 -3.86 -12.89 1.79
CA GLU A 238 -4.11 -13.24 0.39
C GLU A 238 -4.93 -14.53 0.25
N GLU A 239 -4.74 -15.52 1.13
CA GLU A 239 -5.64 -16.70 1.16
C GLU A 239 -7.08 -16.31 1.45
N ILE A 240 -7.30 -15.41 2.42
CA ILE A 240 -8.65 -14.92 2.77
C ILE A 240 -9.24 -14.15 1.59
N ILE A 241 -8.46 -13.34 0.89
CA ILE A 241 -8.93 -12.62 -0.30
C ILE A 241 -9.21 -13.57 -1.46
N ALA A 242 -8.38 -14.58 -1.72
CA ALA A 242 -8.64 -15.61 -2.72
C ALA A 242 -9.97 -16.34 -2.45
N ASP A 243 -10.18 -16.72 -1.20
CA ASP A 243 -11.41 -17.36 -0.72
C ASP A 243 -12.65 -16.46 -0.93
N ILE A 244 -12.54 -15.16 -0.60
CA ILE A 244 -13.60 -14.17 -0.83
C ILE A 244 -13.88 -13.98 -2.34
N VAL A 245 -12.84 -13.77 -3.15
CA VAL A 245 -12.97 -13.54 -4.60
C VAL A 245 -13.64 -14.75 -5.25
N ALA A 246 -13.12 -15.96 -5.00
CA ALA A 246 -13.69 -17.20 -5.52
C ALA A 246 -15.15 -17.38 -5.08
N SER A 247 -15.47 -17.14 -3.80
CA SER A 247 -16.83 -17.25 -3.28
C SER A 247 -17.81 -16.27 -3.96
N ILE A 248 -17.34 -15.05 -4.26
CA ILE A 248 -18.16 -14.03 -4.94
C ILE A 248 -18.41 -14.40 -6.40
N VAL A 249 -17.37 -14.79 -7.15
CA VAL A 249 -17.51 -15.07 -8.59
C VAL A 249 -18.30 -16.35 -8.84
N PHE A 250 -18.20 -17.35 -7.97
CA PHE A 250 -19.05 -18.55 -8.02
C PHE A 250 -20.46 -18.33 -7.47
N GLY A 251 -20.72 -17.19 -6.81
CA GLY A 251 -22.02 -16.87 -6.22
C GLY A 251 -22.37 -17.67 -4.98
N GLN A 252 -21.43 -18.45 -4.43
CA GLN A 252 -21.59 -19.24 -3.21
C GLN A 252 -20.26 -19.46 -2.50
N PRO A 253 -20.26 -19.71 -1.17
CA PRO A 253 -19.05 -20.04 -0.44
C PRO A 253 -18.35 -21.28 -0.99
N ILE A 254 -17.05 -21.19 -1.27
CA ILE A 254 -16.25 -22.36 -1.61
C ILE A 254 -15.98 -23.23 -0.37
N PRO A 255 -15.63 -24.52 -0.48
CA PRO A 255 -15.05 -25.23 0.64
C PRO A 255 -13.66 -24.64 0.98
N LYS A 256 -13.34 -24.52 2.26
CA LYS A 256 -12.01 -24.05 2.69
C LYS A 256 -11.12 -25.25 2.99
N SER A 257 -10.41 -25.72 1.98
CA SER A 257 -9.29 -26.66 2.12
C SER A 257 -8.06 -26.13 1.39
N ARG A 258 -6.89 -26.67 1.75
CA ARG A 258 -5.64 -26.30 1.11
C ARG A 258 -5.65 -26.75 -0.36
N GLU A 259 -6.10 -27.97 -0.61
CA GLU A 259 -6.16 -28.58 -1.93
C GLU A 259 -7.04 -27.75 -2.86
N TYR A 260 -8.23 -27.33 -2.39
CA TYR A 260 -9.13 -26.51 -3.20
C TYR A 260 -8.53 -25.14 -3.55
N LEU A 261 -7.80 -24.53 -2.61
CA LEU A 261 -7.08 -23.28 -2.88
C LEU A 261 -5.90 -23.51 -3.83
N ASP A 262 -5.18 -24.63 -3.73
CA ASP A 262 -4.09 -24.97 -4.65
C ASP A 262 -4.66 -25.14 -6.09
N ASP A 263 -5.81 -25.81 -6.23
CA ASP A 263 -6.50 -26.05 -7.50
C ASP A 263 -7.01 -24.74 -8.15
N LEU A 264 -7.32 -23.70 -7.38
CA LEU A 264 -7.72 -22.38 -7.91
C LEU A 264 -6.58 -21.64 -8.62
N TYR A 265 -5.32 -22.02 -8.40
CA TYR A 265 -4.13 -21.38 -8.99
C TYR A 265 -3.41 -22.26 -10.02
N SER A 266 -3.82 -23.52 -10.17
CA SER A 266 -3.18 -24.45 -11.09
C SER A 266 -3.82 -24.36 -12.48
N SER A 267 -3.09 -23.85 -13.48
CA SER A 267 -3.61 -23.66 -14.84
C SER A 267 -4.09 -24.95 -15.54
N GLU A 268 -3.65 -26.11 -15.05
CA GLU A 268 -4.06 -27.42 -15.56
C GLU A 268 -5.43 -27.85 -15.03
N GLU A 269 -5.86 -27.33 -13.88
CA GLU A 269 -7.09 -27.71 -13.21
C GLU A 269 -8.32 -27.04 -13.84
N GLU A 270 -9.42 -27.79 -13.95
CA GLU A 270 -10.69 -27.25 -14.45
C GLU A 270 -11.27 -26.18 -13.53
N LEU A 271 -11.02 -26.30 -12.22
CA LEU A 271 -11.45 -25.31 -11.24
C LEU A 271 -10.82 -23.94 -11.50
N HIS A 272 -9.53 -23.90 -11.86
CA HIS A 272 -8.83 -22.68 -12.22
C HIS A 272 -9.42 -22.02 -13.47
N LYS A 273 -9.65 -22.81 -14.54
CA LYS A 273 -10.25 -22.29 -15.78
C LYS A 273 -11.62 -21.68 -15.51
N GLU A 274 -12.42 -22.32 -14.67
CA GLU A 274 -13.75 -21.85 -14.30
C GLU A 274 -13.69 -20.57 -13.45
N VAL A 275 -12.80 -20.46 -12.45
CA VAL A 275 -12.70 -19.23 -11.63
C VAL A 275 -12.27 -18.02 -12.48
N VAL A 276 -11.33 -18.21 -13.41
CA VAL A 276 -10.88 -17.15 -14.33
C VAL A 276 -12.00 -16.74 -15.27
N LEU A 277 -12.76 -17.69 -15.81
CA LEU A 277 -13.91 -17.41 -16.67
C LEU A 277 -14.99 -16.61 -15.92
N GLN A 278 -15.34 -17.02 -14.70
CA GLN A 278 -16.35 -16.33 -13.90
C GLN A 278 -15.88 -14.95 -13.44
N LEU A 279 -14.61 -14.79 -13.07
CA LEU A 279 -14.01 -13.49 -12.77
C LEU A 279 -14.11 -12.53 -13.95
N ASN A 280 -13.79 -13.01 -15.16
CA ASN A 280 -13.88 -12.19 -16.37
C ASN A 280 -15.32 -11.81 -16.74
N LYS A 281 -16.29 -12.71 -16.53
CA LYS A 281 -17.72 -12.39 -16.67
C LYS A 281 -18.21 -11.38 -15.62
N TYR A 282 -17.72 -11.49 -14.39
CA TYR A 282 -18.10 -10.59 -13.29
C TYR A 282 -17.53 -9.18 -13.48
N GLY A 283 -16.29 -9.10 -13.97
CA GLY A 283 -15.53 -7.87 -14.17
C GLY A 283 -14.55 -7.61 -13.02
N LYS A 284 -13.26 -7.50 -13.34
CA LYS A 284 -12.16 -7.32 -12.37
C LYS A 284 -12.29 -6.04 -11.53
N GLU A 285 -12.52 -4.91 -12.19
CA GLU A 285 -12.70 -3.62 -11.50
C GLU A 285 -13.94 -3.62 -10.62
N ARG A 286 -15.00 -4.31 -11.05
CA ARG A 286 -16.25 -4.42 -10.29
C ARG A 286 -16.02 -5.20 -8.99
N ILE A 287 -15.45 -6.41 -9.06
CA ILE A 287 -15.22 -7.22 -7.85
C ILE A 287 -14.25 -6.54 -6.88
N LYS A 288 -13.20 -5.91 -7.41
CA LYS A 288 -12.25 -5.12 -6.62
C LYS A 288 -12.96 -3.98 -5.90
N HIS A 289 -13.80 -3.22 -6.60
CA HIS A 289 -14.57 -2.14 -6.00
C HIS A 289 -15.54 -2.64 -4.91
N GLU A 290 -16.32 -3.68 -5.19
CA GLU A 290 -17.31 -4.20 -4.25
C GLU A 290 -16.67 -4.78 -2.97
N ILE A 291 -15.54 -5.47 -3.10
CA ILE A 291 -14.76 -5.95 -1.95
C ILE A 291 -14.25 -4.78 -1.11
N LYS A 292 -13.68 -3.74 -1.75
CA LYS A 292 -13.19 -2.54 -1.05
C LYS A 292 -14.28 -1.77 -0.34
N VAL A 293 -15.44 -1.61 -0.97
CA VAL A 293 -16.63 -1.01 -0.37
C VAL A 293 -17.01 -1.79 0.89
N THR A 294 -17.08 -3.11 0.80
CA THR A 294 -17.40 -3.98 1.94
C THR A 294 -16.40 -3.83 3.08
N PHE A 295 -15.09 -3.89 2.79
CA PHE A 295 -14.04 -3.68 3.80
C PHE A 295 -14.16 -2.33 4.50
N SER A 296 -14.44 -1.28 3.74
CA SER A 296 -14.48 0.05 4.32
C SER A 296 -15.73 0.26 5.16
N VAL A 297 -16.89 -0.29 4.78
CA VAL A 297 -18.08 -0.28 5.66
C VAL A 297 -17.77 -0.99 6.99
N ILE A 298 -17.10 -2.14 6.94
CA ILE A 298 -16.68 -2.87 8.16
C ILE A 298 -15.72 -2.02 9.00
N ARG A 299 -14.74 -1.38 8.36
CA ARG A 299 -13.77 -0.50 9.02
C ARG A 299 -14.46 0.69 9.68
N ASP A 300 -15.35 1.37 8.97
CA ASP A 300 -16.06 2.55 9.47
C ASP A 300 -16.86 2.24 10.74
N ILE A 301 -17.56 1.10 10.77
CA ILE A 301 -18.28 0.64 11.97
C ILE A 301 -17.31 0.44 13.15
N LEU A 302 -16.19 -0.24 12.91
CA LEU A 302 -15.21 -0.53 13.96
C LEU A 302 -14.55 0.74 14.50
N GLU A 303 -14.30 1.72 13.65
CA GLU A 303 -13.63 2.97 14.04
C GLU A 303 -14.58 3.97 14.70
N LYS A 304 -15.87 4.01 14.30
CA LYS A 304 -16.86 4.97 14.83
C LYS A 304 -17.59 4.50 16.09
N SER A 305 -17.78 3.19 16.32
CA SER A 305 -18.46 2.68 17.53
C SER A 305 -17.60 2.73 18.79
N ASN A 306 -16.39 2.16 18.74
CA ASN A 306 -15.48 2.12 19.88
C ASN A 306 -14.05 1.78 19.41
N PRO A 307 -13.21 2.79 19.10
CA PRO A 307 -11.91 2.57 18.46
C PRO A 307 -10.91 1.80 19.33
N VAL A 308 -11.22 1.55 20.61
CA VAL A 308 -10.32 0.89 21.57
C VAL A 308 -10.43 -0.64 21.51
N GLN A 309 -11.56 -1.20 21.05
CA GLN A 309 -11.80 -2.64 21.12
C GLN A 309 -11.68 -3.31 19.74
N ARG A 310 -10.69 -4.20 19.62
CA ARG A 310 -10.45 -4.99 18.40
C ARG A 310 -11.61 -5.94 18.10
N LEU A 311 -11.91 -6.17 16.82
CA LEU A 311 -12.98 -7.10 16.40
C LEU A 311 -12.84 -8.49 17.04
N ASN A 312 -11.63 -9.06 17.15
CA ASN A 312 -11.44 -10.37 17.77
C ASN A 312 -11.88 -10.43 19.24
N LYS A 313 -11.82 -9.32 19.99
CA LYS A 313 -12.29 -9.24 21.38
C LYS A 313 -13.81 -9.18 21.48
N ILE A 314 -14.47 -8.68 20.45
CA ILE A 314 -15.94 -8.65 20.35
C ILE A 314 -16.44 -10.03 19.96
N VAL A 315 -15.89 -10.58 18.86
CA VAL A 315 -16.34 -11.84 18.24
C VAL A 315 -15.93 -13.08 19.03
N ASN A 316 -14.81 -13.04 19.77
CA ASN A 316 -14.29 -14.16 20.55
C ASN A 316 -13.88 -13.72 21.97
N PRO A 317 -14.83 -13.30 22.82
CA PRO A 317 -14.53 -12.76 24.13
C PRO A 317 -13.86 -13.80 25.03
N GLY A 318 -12.82 -13.37 25.75
CA GLY A 318 -12.02 -14.23 26.64
C GLY A 318 -10.95 -15.06 25.94
N ASN A 319 -10.85 -15.01 24.60
CA ASN A 319 -9.80 -15.68 23.84
C ASN A 319 -9.11 -14.67 22.91
N ALA A 320 -7.79 -14.78 22.76
CA ALA A 320 -7.03 -13.88 21.90
C ALA A 320 -6.95 -14.37 20.44
N ASN A 321 -7.28 -15.63 20.16
CA ASN A 321 -7.07 -16.28 18.87
C ASN A 321 -7.59 -15.48 17.66
N ALA A 322 -6.89 -15.65 16.53
CA ALA A 322 -7.29 -15.14 15.23
C ALA A 322 -8.70 -15.64 14.83
N ILE A 323 -9.52 -14.76 14.26
CA ILE A 323 -10.94 -15.02 13.97
C ILE A 323 -11.22 -15.22 12.47
N LYS A 324 -10.33 -15.89 11.74
CA LYS A 324 -10.39 -16.08 10.27
C LYS A 324 -11.77 -16.51 9.76
N ALA A 325 -12.37 -17.54 10.39
CA ALA A 325 -13.65 -18.10 9.94
C ALA A 325 -14.83 -17.15 10.21
N SER A 326 -14.90 -16.59 11.41
CA SER A 326 -15.95 -15.62 11.77
C SER A 326 -15.83 -14.34 10.94
N PHE A 327 -14.61 -13.88 10.67
CA PHE A 327 -14.38 -12.73 9.81
C PHE A 327 -14.89 -12.99 8.39
N TYR A 328 -14.64 -14.16 7.82
CA TYR A 328 -15.22 -14.52 6.52
C TYR A 328 -16.75 -14.45 6.52
N SER A 329 -17.42 -15.01 7.54
CA SER A 329 -18.88 -14.96 7.64
C SER A 329 -19.40 -13.53 7.82
N ILE A 330 -18.72 -12.71 8.62
CA ILE A 330 -19.02 -11.27 8.76
C ILE A 330 -18.86 -10.57 7.41
N PHE A 331 -17.74 -10.78 6.73
CA PHE A 331 -17.47 -10.16 5.43
C PHE A 331 -18.54 -10.51 4.40
N MET A 332 -18.88 -11.80 4.25
CA MET A 332 -19.89 -12.24 3.28
C MET A 332 -21.30 -11.76 3.64
N ALA A 333 -21.64 -11.66 4.93
CA ALA A 333 -22.91 -11.07 5.38
C ALA A 333 -22.99 -9.57 5.04
N PHE A 334 -21.91 -8.82 5.29
CA PHE A 334 -21.81 -7.41 4.90
C PHE A 334 -21.86 -7.24 3.39
N TYR A 335 -21.13 -8.05 2.64
CA TYR A 335 -21.15 -8.03 1.18
C TYR A 335 -22.57 -8.25 0.65
N HIS A 336 -23.31 -9.22 1.20
CA HIS A 336 -24.70 -9.44 0.84
C HIS A 336 -25.57 -8.20 1.11
N LEU A 337 -25.51 -7.63 2.32
CA LEU A 337 -26.34 -6.48 2.70
C LEU A 337 -25.96 -5.20 1.94
N VAL A 338 -24.67 -4.93 1.77
CA VAL A 338 -24.16 -3.68 1.18
C VAL A 338 -24.19 -3.72 -0.34
N VAL A 339 -23.78 -4.83 -0.94
CA VAL A 339 -23.59 -4.93 -2.40
C VAL A 339 -24.79 -5.58 -3.09
N LYS A 340 -25.36 -6.65 -2.53
CA LYS A 340 -26.50 -7.35 -3.17
C LYS A 340 -27.85 -6.73 -2.83
N GLU A 341 -28.02 -6.24 -1.60
CA GLU A 341 -29.27 -5.60 -1.16
C GLU A 341 -29.23 -4.07 -1.14
N GLU A 342 -28.07 -3.47 -1.43
CA GLU A 342 -27.86 -2.02 -1.47
C GLU A 342 -28.27 -1.31 -0.15
N LYS A 343 -28.03 -1.95 0.99
CA LYS A 343 -28.30 -1.39 2.32
C LYS A 343 -27.05 -0.76 2.93
N SER A 344 -27.26 0.26 3.75
CA SER A 344 -26.24 0.91 4.56
C SER A 344 -26.44 0.60 6.04
N PRO A 345 -25.37 0.47 6.85
CA PRO A 345 -25.51 0.33 8.30
C PRO A 345 -26.11 1.60 8.91
N ASP A 346 -27.05 1.41 9.84
CA ASP A 346 -27.79 2.48 10.54
C ASP A 346 -27.32 2.61 12.00
N ASN A 347 -27.06 1.49 12.67
CA ASN A 347 -26.66 1.49 14.08
C ASN A 347 -25.40 0.64 14.31
N TYR A 348 -24.26 1.31 14.42
CA TYR A 348 -22.95 0.64 14.43
C TYR A 348 -22.72 -0.16 15.72
N ASP A 349 -23.08 0.41 16.86
CA ASP A 349 -22.91 -0.25 18.17
C ASP A 349 -23.73 -1.54 18.24
N LYS A 350 -25.00 -1.50 17.83
CA LYS A 350 -25.86 -2.68 17.82
C LYS A 350 -25.40 -3.75 16.84
N ILE A 351 -24.77 -3.36 15.72
CA ILE A 351 -24.14 -4.32 14.80
C ILE A 351 -22.99 -5.05 15.51
N LEU A 352 -22.12 -4.33 16.23
CA LEU A 352 -21.01 -4.94 16.97
C LEU A 352 -21.48 -5.81 18.13
N GLU A 353 -22.50 -5.37 18.88
CA GLU A 353 -23.14 -6.17 19.92
C GLU A 353 -23.74 -7.46 19.36
N ALA A 354 -24.37 -7.39 18.18
CA ALA A 354 -25.01 -8.55 17.56
C ALA A 354 -24.01 -9.64 17.10
N VAL A 355 -22.78 -9.27 16.79
CA VAL A 355 -21.71 -10.23 16.45
C VAL A 355 -20.85 -10.65 17.66
N ALA A 356 -21.20 -10.19 18.86
CA ALA A 356 -20.47 -10.54 20.06
C ALA A 356 -20.53 -12.05 20.34
N GLY A 357 -19.38 -12.69 20.55
CA GLY A 357 -19.30 -14.14 20.77
C GLY A 357 -19.62 -15.01 19.56
N LEU A 358 -19.70 -14.45 18.34
CA LEU A 358 -20.02 -15.19 17.12
C LEU A 358 -19.08 -16.40 16.89
N GLN A 359 -17.81 -16.32 17.28
CA GLN A 359 -16.84 -17.41 17.05
C GLN A 359 -17.26 -18.74 17.68
N LYS A 360 -17.82 -18.71 18.90
CA LYS A 360 -18.29 -19.93 19.60
C LYS A 360 -19.57 -20.50 19.01
N GLN A 361 -20.26 -19.68 18.20
CA GLN A 361 -21.56 -19.99 17.63
C GLN A 361 -21.47 -20.53 16.19
N MET A 362 -20.26 -20.60 15.63
CA MET A 362 -20.01 -21.12 14.28
C MET A 362 -20.18 -22.63 14.22
N ILE A 363 -20.85 -23.08 13.17
CA ILE A 363 -21.09 -24.48 12.85
C ILE A 363 -19.86 -25.04 12.13
N SER A 364 -19.41 -26.22 12.56
CA SER A 364 -18.33 -26.99 11.94
C SER A 364 -18.67 -28.47 12.09
N THR A 365 -19.05 -29.10 10.97
CA THR A 365 -19.43 -30.51 10.89
C THR A 365 -18.31 -31.41 10.40
N ALA A 366 -17.25 -30.82 9.84
CA ALA A 366 -16.04 -31.51 9.38
C ALA A 366 -14.77 -30.82 9.86
N HIS A 367 -13.62 -31.49 9.69
CA HIS A 367 -12.29 -30.93 10.00
C HIS A 367 -11.92 -29.71 9.14
N TYR A 368 -12.57 -29.54 7.99
CA TYR A 368 -12.46 -28.37 7.12
C TYR A 368 -13.83 -27.67 6.98
N SER A 369 -13.86 -26.42 6.55
CA SER A 369 -15.13 -25.70 6.38
C SER A 369 -15.80 -26.11 5.07
N THR A 370 -16.90 -26.86 5.16
CA THR A 370 -17.73 -27.23 4.01
C THR A 370 -18.55 -26.04 3.52
N THR A 371 -18.97 -26.04 2.25
CA THR A 371 -19.86 -25.00 1.70
C THR A 371 -21.14 -24.86 2.54
N ASP A 372 -21.79 -25.97 2.91
CA ASP A 372 -23.03 -25.94 3.70
C ASP A 372 -22.86 -25.29 5.08
N ASP A 373 -21.78 -25.61 5.79
CA ASP A 373 -21.50 -24.98 7.09
C ASP A 373 -21.25 -23.49 6.93
N ARG A 374 -20.54 -23.09 5.88
CA ARG A 374 -20.26 -21.69 5.58
C ARG A 374 -21.53 -20.93 5.24
N ILE A 375 -22.43 -21.51 4.43
CA ILE A 375 -23.75 -20.92 4.13
C ILE A 375 -24.52 -20.68 5.43
N LYS A 376 -24.66 -21.70 6.28
CA LYS A 376 -25.37 -21.57 7.57
C LYS A 376 -24.74 -20.50 8.47
N ASN A 377 -23.41 -20.41 8.50
CA ASN A 377 -22.70 -19.40 9.28
C ASN A 377 -22.89 -17.99 8.73
N ILE A 378 -22.93 -17.81 7.40
CA ILE A 378 -23.25 -16.53 6.75
C ILE A 378 -24.70 -16.15 7.05
N ASP A 379 -25.66 -17.04 6.82
CA ASP A 379 -27.09 -16.78 7.06
C ASP A 379 -27.36 -16.39 8.51
N LYS A 380 -26.71 -17.09 9.45
CA LYS A 380 -26.76 -16.74 10.88
C LYS A 380 -26.20 -15.35 11.12
N THR A 381 -25.05 -15.02 10.55
CA THR A 381 -24.41 -13.71 10.73
C THR A 381 -25.27 -12.60 10.13
N THR A 382 -25.80 -12.79 8.91
CA THR A 382 -26.75 -11.88 8.27
C THR A 382 -28.01 -11.69 9.13
N GLY A 383 -28.59 -12.77 9.65
CA GLY A 383 -29.78 -12.73 10.51
C GLY A 383 -29.57 -11.94 11.82
N LEU A 384 -28.35 -11.93 12.36
CA LEU A 384 -28.00 -11.15 13.53
C LEU A 384 -27.99 -9.64 13.23
N ILE A 385 -27.38 -9.24 12.11
CA ILE A 385 -27.06 -7.84 11.83
C ILE A 385 -28.07 -7.12 10.91
N GLN A 386 -28.81 -7.82 10.04
CA GLN A 386 -29.61 -7.24 8.96
C GLN A 386 -30.63 -6.19 9.41
N ARG A 387 -31.13 -6.29 10.65
CA ARG A 387 -32.13 -5.35 11.21
C ARG A 387 -31.56 -3.95 11.49
N TYR A 388 -30.23 -3.83 11.48
CA TYR A 388 -29.49 -2.59 11.70
C TYR A 388 -28.95 -2.01 10.39
N PHE A 389 -29.47 -2.49 9.25
CA PHE A 389 -29.16 -2.00 7.91
C PHE A 389 -30.44 -1.45 7.27
N VAL A 390 -30.33 -0.30 6.62
CA VAL A 390 -31.45 0.43 5.98
C VAL A 390 -31.14 0.69 4.52
N LYS A 391 -32.18 0.75 3.67
CA LYS A 391 -32.01 1.24 2.30
C LYS A 391 -31.82 2.75 2.35
N LYS A 392 -30.70 3.24 1.84
CA LYS A 392 -30.38 4.68 1.77
C LYS A 392 -30.34 5.07 0.30
N GLU A 393 -30.97 6.20 -0.08
CA GLU A 393 -30.87 6.69 -1.45
C GLU A 393 -29.41 7.03 -1.79
N PRO A 394 -28.93 6.77 -3.02
CA PRO A 394 -27.57 7.11 -3.42
C PRO A 394 -27.38 8.62 -3.32
N ALA A 395 -26.38 9.07 -2.55
CA ALA A 395 -25.99 10.46 -2.59
C ALA A 395 -25.53 10.83 -4.01
N LEU A 396 -25.89 12.04 -4.46
CA LEU A 396 -25.52 12.59 -5.79
C LEU A 396 -24.00 12.69 -6.02
N LEU A 397 -23.21 12.61 -4.94
CA LEU A 397 -21.75 12.53 -4.94
C LEU A 397 -21.32 11.11 -4.58
N LYS A 398 -20.25 10.60 -5.19
CA LYS A 398 -19.68 9.28 -4.88
C LYS A 398 -19.10 9.28 -3.46
N HIS A 399 -19.93 9.24 -2.42
CA HIS A 399 -19.50 8.94 -1.05
C HIS A 399 -19.29 7.43 -0.89
N GLY A 400 -18.50 6.83 -1.77
CA GLY A 400 -18.33 5.39 -1.83
C GLY A 400 -17.52 4.92 -0.62
N ALA A 401 -17.97 3.86 0.05
CA ALA A 401 -17.26 3.32 1.21
C ALA A 401 -15.79 3.01 0.88
N GLY A 402 -15.42 2.57 -0.33
CA GLY A 402 -14.01 2.32 -0.70
C GLY A 402 -13.06 3.52 -0.75
N LEU A 403 -13.56 4.77 -0.73
CA LEU A 403 -12.74 5.97 -0.96
C LEU A 403 -11.72 6.25 0.13
N ALA A 404 -12.04 5.91 1.39
CA ALA A 404 -11.13 6.16 2.50
C ALA A 404 -9.89 5.25 2.44
N ILE A 405 -10.02 4.03 1.90
CA ILE A 405 -8.86 3.15 1.63
C ILE A 405 -8.00 3.76 0.50
N ASP A 406 -8.63 4.17 -0.59
CA ASP A 406 -7.93 4.80 -1.72
C ASP A 406 -7.20 6.07 -1.33
N PHE A 407 -7.85 6.90 -0.50
CA PHE A 407 -7.29 8.10 0.08
C PHE A 407 -6.05 7.77 0.92
N GLU A 408 -6.16 6.85 1.88
CA GLU A 408 -5.04 6.47 2.74
C GLU A 408 -3.84 5.94 1.92
N ASN A 409 -4.11 5.09 0.92
CA ASN A 409 -3.10 4.56 0.02
C ASN A 409 -2.44 5.68 -0.80
N SER A 410 -3.22 6.61 -1.32
CA SER A 410 -2.70 7.75 -2.07
C SER A 410 -1.83 8.67 -1.20
N ILE A 411 -2.22 8.89 0.05
CA ILE A 411 -1.42 9.67 1.01
C ILE A 411 -0.11 8.94 1.33
N ARG A 412 -0.13 7.61 1.49
CA ARG A 412 1.10 6.81 1.65
C ARG A 412 2.02 6.94 0.42
N ARG A 413 1.49 6.86 -0.81
CA ARG A 413 2.23 7.09 -2.07
C ARG A 413 2.82 8.49 -2.19
N SER A 414 2.11 9.51 -1.67
CA SER A 414 2.51 10.92 -1.81
C SER A 414 3.90 11.25 -1.28
N LYS A 415 4.46 10.41 -0.39
CA LYS A 415 5.84 10.55 0.10
C LYS A 415 6.88 10.14 -0.94
N ILE A 416 6.57 9.13 -1.75
CA ILE A 416 7.49 8.54 -2.74
C ILE A 416 7.30 9.23 -4.10
N GLU A 417 6.04 9.41 -4.52
CA GLU A 417 5.67 9.95 -5.84
C GLU A 417 5.28 11.43 -5.77
N THR A 418 6.16 12.28 -5.23
CA THR A 418 5.82 13.69 -4.90
C THR A 418 5.27 14.53 -6.06
N ASN A 419 5.57 14.15 -7.29
CA ASN A 419 5.07 14.81 -8.49
C ASN A 419 3.64 14.45 -8.88
N ARG A 420 3.06 13.38 -8.33
CA ARG A 420 1.67 12.98 -8.63
C ARG A 420 0.65 13.40 -7.57
N TYR A 421 1.10 13.84 -6.40
CA TYR A 421 0.22 14.06 -5.24
C TYR A 421 0.47 15.41 -4.57
N GLU A 422 -0.56 16.25 -4.48
CA GLU A 422 -0.56 17.48 -3.67
C GLU A 422 -1.44 17.34 -2.42
N CYS A 423 -1.05 17.97 -1.32
CA CYS A 423 -1.88 18.09 -0.11
C CYS A 423 -2.01 19.56 0.26
N LYS A 424 -3.23 20.03 0.49
CA LYS A 424 -3.55 21.35 1.01
C LYS A 424 -4.40 21.22 2.26
N GLN A 425 -4.08 22.00 3.29
CA GLN A 425 -4.83 22.00 4.55
C GLN A 425 -6.29 22.43 4.36
N GLY A 426 -6.55 23.37 3.45
CA GLY A 426 -7.86 23.91 3.13
C GLY A 426 -7.74 25.30 2.48
N PHE A 427 -8.87 25.96 2.24
CA PHE A 427 -8.93 27.29 1.62
C PHE A 427 -8.88 28.45 2.58
N VAL A 428 -8.96 28.21 3.89
CA VAL A 428 -8.93 29.28 4.90
C VAL A 428 -7.55 29.35 5.52
N ASP A 429 -6.95 30.53 5.54
CA ASP A 429 -5.64 30.74 6.14
C ASP A 429 -5.64 30.42 7.65
N LEU A 430 -4.44 30.18 8.18
CA LEU A 430 -4.21 29.87 9.60
C LEU A 430 -3.83 31.12 10.42
N SER A 431 -4.11 32.30 9.87
CA SER A 431 -3.95 33.57 10.58
C SER A 431 -4.98 33.69 11.70
N ALA A 432 -4.83 34.68 12.57
CA ALA A 432 -5.85 34.96 13.59
C ALA A 432 -7.16 35.46 12.97
N GLN A 433 -7.10 36.09 11.79
CA GLN A 433 -8.23 36.70 11.09
C GLN A 433 -9.05 35.69 10.29
N ARG A 434 -8.46 34.54 9.93
CA ARG A 434 -9.10 33.43 9.19
C ARG A 434 -9.82 33.90 7.92
N GLN A 435 -9.06 34.19 6.88
CA GLN A 435 -9.60 34.59 5.58
C GLN A 435 -9.46 33.50 4.53
N ILE A 436 -10.34 33.54 3.51
CA ILE A 436 -10.23 32.63 2.36
C ILE A 436 -9.02 33.05 1.52
N ASP A 437 -8.08 32.13 1.32
CA ASP A 437 -6.92 32.31 0.46
C ASP A 437 -7.34 32.23 -1.01
N ASN A 438 -7.57 33.41 -1.60
CA ASN A 438 -7.94 33.52 -3.01
C ASN A 438 -6.79 33.15 -3.97
N ASN A 439 -5.52 33.19 -3.52
CA ASN A 439 -4.38 32.82 -4.35
C ASN A 439 -4.27 31.30 -4.50
N LEU A 440 -4.69 30.54 -3.48
CA LEU A 440 -4.66 29.08 -3.50
C LEU A 440 -5.46 28.49 -4.65
N GLN A 441 -6.50 29.18 -5.11
CA GLN A 441 -7.31 28.74 -6.26
C GLN A 441 -6.45 28.64 -7.52
N ASN A 442 -5.67 29.69 -7.83
CA ASN A 442 -4.78 29.70 -9.00
C ASN A 442 -3.72 28.60 -8.87
N VAL A 443 -3.14 28.46 -7.69
CA VAL A 443 -2.15 27.39 -7.40
C VAL A 443 -2.75 26.01 -7.67
N ILE A 444 -3.98 25.74 -7.24
CA ILE A 444 -4.65 24.46 -7.51
C ILE A 444 -4.84 24.23 -9.02
N ILE A 445 -5.27 25.25 -9.78
CA ILE A 445 -5.45 25.14 -11.25
C ILE A 445 -4.11 24.86 -11.94
N GLU A 446 -3.06 25.59 -11.58
CA GLU A 446 -1.71 25.39 -12.10
C GLU A 446 -1.19 23.99 -11.77
N THR A 447 -1.42 23.52 -10.54
CA THR A 447 -1.04 22.17 -10.11
C THR A 447 -1.82 21.08 -10.85
N ILE A 448 -3.13 21.27 -11.10
CA ILE A 448 -3.93 20.35 -11.93
C ILE A 448 -3.29 20.21 -13.32
N CYS A 449 -2.96 21.34 -13.96
CA CYS A 449 -2.28 21.37 -15.26
C CYS A 449 -0.90 20.69 -15.18
N GLY A 450 -0.11 20.99 -14.16
CA GLY A 450 1.23 20.44 -13.96
C GLY A 450 1.25 18.92 -13.77
N ILE A 451 0.28 18.36 -13.04
CA ILE A 451 0.12 16.91 -12.87
C ILE A 451 -0.31 16.26 -14.19
N ALA A 452 -1.29 16.84 -14.89
CA ALA A 452 -1.81 16.30 -16.15
C ALA A 452 -0.72 16.19 -17.23
N ASN A 453 0.30 17.05 -17.16
CA ASN A 453 1.42 17.11 -18.11
C ASN A 453 2.61 16.20 -17.75
N LEU A 454 2.51 15.33 -16.74
CA LEU A 454 3.56 14.36 -16.41
C LEU A 454 3.75 13.29 -17.49
N GLY A 455 2.69 12.95 -18.22
CA GLY A 455 2.74 12.02 -19.36
C GLY A 455 1.36 11.45 -19.73
N PRO A 456 1.27 10.72 -20.86
CA PRO A 456 -0.01 10.26 -21.41
C PRO A 456 -0.70 9.14 -20.61
N HIS A 457 0.02 8.54 -19.66
CA HIS A 457 -0.48 7.46 -18.80
C HIS A 457 -0.41 7.80 -17.30
N SER A 458 -0.09 9.06 -16.96
CA SER A 458 -0.03 9.47 -15.56
C SER A 458 -1.38 10.00 -15.08
N GLU A 459 -1.90 9.39 -14.03
CA GLU A 459 -2.92 9.99 -13.17
C GLU A 459 -2.25 10.60 -11.92
N GLY A 460 -2.93 11.56 -11.30
CA GLY A 460 -2.51 12.14 -10.03
C GLY A 460 -3.67 12.69 -9.21
N TYR A 461 -3.35 13.23 -8.03
CA TYR A 461 -4.36 13.59 -7.03
C TYR A 461 -4.00 14.87 -6.29
N ILE A 462 -5.01 15.65 -5.94
CA ILE A 462 -4.90 16.76 -4.98
C ILE A 462 -5.88 16.49 -3.84
N PHE A 463 -5.37 16.55 -2.61
CA PHE A 463 -6.17 16.38 -1.39
C PHE A 463 -6.32 17.70 -0.66
N ILE A 464 -7.55 18.08 -0.36
CA ILE A 464 -7.88 19.28 0.42
C ILE A 464 -8.48 18.85 1.75
N GLY A 465 -7.93 19.35 2.85
CA GLY A 465 -8.16 18.83 4.20
C GLY A 465 -6.98 18.03 4.76
N VAL A 466 -5.78 18.14 4.14
CA VAL A 466 -4.56 17.45 4.55
C VAL A 466 -3.39 18.43 4.62
N ALA A 467 -2.81 18.62 5.80
CA ALA A 467 -1.63 19.44 6.01
C ALA A 467 -0.34 18.63 5.76
N ASP A 468 0.66 19.32 5.18
CA ASP A 468 1.99 18.80 4.90
C ASP A 468 2.98 19.06 6.03
N LYS A 469 2.79 20.13 6.81
CA LYS A 469 3.70 20.56 7.87
C LYS A 469 3.09 20.34 9.25
N LYS A 470 3.94 19.90 10.18
CA LYS A 470 3.59 19.79 11.60
C LYS A 470 3.16 21.13 12.20
N ALA A 471 3.79 22.22 11.77
CA ALA A 471 3.44 23.58 12.22
C ALA A 471 1.98 23.94 11.89
N ASP A 472 1.52 23.58 10.69
CA ASP A 472 0.14 23.84 10.27
C ASP A 472 -0.84 22.96 11.05
N LYS A 473 -0.50 21.68 11.24
CA LYS A 473 -1.26 20.75 12.10
C LYS A 473 -1.41 21.28 13.53
N ASP A 474 -0.31 21.66 14.17
CA ASP A 474 -0.32 22.18 15.54
C ASP A 474 -1.11 23.50 15.64
N ARG A 475 -1.03 24.35 14.59
CA ARG A 475 -1.78 25.60 14.51
C ARG A 475 -3.29 25.38 14.34
N ILE A 476 -3.68 24.40 13.53
CA ILE A 476 -5.07 23.99 13.34
C ILE A 476 -5.66 23.42 14.64
N GLU A 477 -4.91 22.56 15.34
CA GLU A 477 -5.29 22.04 16.65
C GLU A 477 -5.59 23.18 17.64
N ALA A 478 -4.73 24.21 17.68
CA ALA A 478 -4.91 25.36 18.56
C ALA A 478 -6.09 26.28 18.18
N LEU A 479 -6.40 26.40 16.89
CA LEU A 479 -7.44 27.32 16.39
C LEU A 479 -8.83 26.69 16.35
N ASP A 480 -8.92 25.42 15.94
CA ASP A 480 -10.19 24.76 15.62
C ASP A 480 -10.50 23.59 16.56
N GLY A 481 -9.58 23.20 17.45
CA GLY A 481 -9.79 22.11 18.42
C GLY A 481 -9.92 20.72 17.80
N ILE A 482 -9.50 20.57 16.53
CA ILE A 482 -9.55 19.30 15.79
C ILE A 482 -8.31 18.48 16.12
N VAL A 483 -8.49 17.19 16.43
CA VAL A 483 -7.37 16.23 16.55
C VAL A 483 -7.04 15.68 15.16
N ALA A 484 -5.87 16.03 14.64
CA ALA A 484 -5.45 15.56 13.31
C ALA A 484 -5.18 14.06 13.31
N GLN A 485 -5.52 13.38 12.21
CA GLN A 485 -5.21 11.98 12.00
C GLN A 485 -3.92 11.86 11.17
N ASN A 486 -2.94 11.11 11.68
CA ASN A 486 -1.63 11.03 11.07
C ASN A 486 -1.55 9.84 10.10
N ILE A 487 -1.13 10.10 8.86
CA ILE A 487 -0.75 9.07 7.90
C ILE A 487 0.71 9.33 7.50
N ASN A 488 1.64 8.55 8.05
CA ASN A 488 3.09 8.77 7.92
C ASN A 488 3.49 10.21 8.31
N THR A 489 3.93 11.02 7.35
CA THR A 489 4.37 12.42 7.55
C THR A 489 3.30 13.44 7.18
N ARG A 490 2.07 13.01 6.88
CA ARG A 490 0.94 13.87 6.50
C ARG A 490 -0.11 13.89 7.62
N TYR A 491 -0.82 15.00 7.72
CA TYR A 491 -1.77 15.28 8.80
C TYR A 491 -3.15 15.55 8.22
N VAL A 492 -4.09 14.63 8.38
CA VAL A 492 -5.48 14.81 7.96
C VAL A 492 -6.18 15.68 8.99
N VAL A 493 -6.69 16.82 8.54
CA VAL A 493 -7.28 17.88 9.39
C VAL A 493 -8.75 18.15 9.07
N GLY A 494 -9.23 17.65 7.92
CA GLY A 494 -10.62 17.77 7.49
C GLY A 494 -11.01 19.18 7.05
N ILE A 495 -11.92 19.31 6.09
CA ILE A 495 -12.50 20.60 5.65
C ILE A 495 -13.60 21.09 6.59
N ASP A 496 -14.10 20.24 7.50
CA ASP A 496 -15.24 20.52 8.39
C ASP A 496 -15.03 21.81 9.18
N ARG A 497 -13.79 22.04 9.63
CA ARG A 497 -13.36 23.25 10.35
C ARG A 497 -13.54 24.55 9.56
N GLU A 498 -13.58 24.47 8.23
CA GLU A 498 -13.73 25.62 7.34
C GLU A 498 -15.18 25.86 6.93
N LEU A 499 -16.09 24.91 7.13
CA LEU A 499 -17.48 25.02 6.64
C LEU A 499 -18.18 26.28 7.17
N LYS A 500 -17.82 26.77 8.36
CA LYS A 500 -18.31 28.05 8.90
C LYS A 500 -18.08 29.27 8.00
N PHE A 501 -17.01 29.26 7.20
CA PHE A 501 -16.70 30.31 6.23
C PHE A 501 -17.42 30.10 4.89
N PHE A 502 -18.01 28.93 4.68
CA PHE A 502 -18.78 28.55 3.50
C PHE A 502 -20.26 28.32 3.83
N GLY A 503 -20.79 28.97 4.88
CA GLY A 503 -22.22 28.90 5.22
C GLY A 503 -22.67 27.60 5.88
N ASN A 504 -21.75 26.88 6.53
CA ASN A 504 -21.96 25.62 7.27
C ASN A 504 -22.53 24.47 6.44
N LYS A 505 -22.26 24.44 5.13
CA LYS A 505 -22.68 23.36 4.24
C LYS A 505 -21.52 22.88 3.37
N GLU A 506 -21.32 21.58 3.33
CA GLU A 506 -20.31 20.94 2.47
C GLU A 506 -20.53 21.29 0.99
N ASP A 507 -21.79 21.28 0.53
CA ASP A 507 -22.16 21.64 -0.84
C ASP A 507 -21.63 23.01 -1.26
N ASN A 508 -21.61 23.99 -0.36
CA ASN A 508 -21.11 25.33 -0.67
C ASN A 508 -19.59 25.34 -0.87
N TYR A 509 -18.86 24.55 -0.09
CA TYR A 509 -17.41 24.38 -0.24
C TYR A 509 -17.08 23.71 -1.57
N ILE A 510 -17.83 22.68 -1.94
CA ILE A 510 -17.67 21.95 -3.20
C ILE A 510 -18.04 22.84 -4.38
N ASN A 511 -19.16 23.56 -4.31
CA ASN A 511 -19.59 24.50 -5.34
C ASN A 511 -18.59 25.64 -5.53
N PHE A 512 -17.96 26.12 -4.45
CA PHE A 512 -16.88 27.09 -4.54
C PHE A 512 -15.68 26.52 -5.32
N LEU A 513 -15.22 25.31 -4.98
CA LEU A 513 -14.12 24.65 -5.67
C LEU A 513 -14.42 24.40 -7.15
N LEU A 514 -15.56 23.76 -7.44
CA LEU A 514 -16.00 23.46 -8.81
C LEU A 514 -16.23 24.73 -9.62
N GLY A 515 -16.82 25.76 -9.03
CA GLY A 515 -17.02 27.06 -9.67
C GLY A 515 -15.70 27.72 -10.05
N ASN A 516 -14.65 27.57 -9.25
CA ASN A 516 -13.31 28.06 -9.59
C ASN A 516 -12.67 27.28 -10.73
N ILE A 517 -12.79 25.95 -10.75
CA ILE A 517 -12.33 25.12 -11.88
C ILE A 517 -13.08 25.49 -13.17
N GLN A 518 -14.40 25.66 -13.09
CA GLN A 518 -15.25 26.01 -14.23
C GLN A 518 -14.89 27.38 -14.82
N LYS A 519 -14.61 28.38 -13.97
CA LYS A 519 -14.21 29.74 -14.38
C LYS A 519 -12.75 29.83 -14.83
N SER A 520 -11.94 28.81 -14.56
CA SER A 520 -10.53 28.80 -14.92
C SER A 520 -10.32 28.75 -16.43
N LYS A 521 -9.12 29.15 -16.85
CA LYS A 521 -8.66 29.06 -18.25
C LYS A 521 -8.00 27.71 -18.57
N LEU A 522 -8.29 26.67 -17.79
CA LEU A 522 -7.79 25.33 -18.05
C LEU A 522 -8.31 24.81 -19.40
N SER A 523 -7.44 24.20 -20.19
CA SER A 523 -7.77 23.67 -21.51
C SER A 523 -8.73 22.48 -21.44
N GLU A 524 -9.48 22.25 -22.51
CA GLU A 524 -10.25 21.02 -22.71
C GLU A 524 -9.35 19.91 -23.26
N PRO A 525 -9.65 18.62 -23.02
CA PRO A 525 -10.81 18.09 -22.27
C PRO A 525 -10.62 18.06 -20.74
N LEU A 526 -9.43 18.43 -20.23
CA LEU A 526 -9.09 18.32 -18.82
C LEU A 526 -10.06 19.08 -17.91
N LYS A 527 -10.43 20.32 -18.27
CA LYS A 527 -11.38 21.12 -17.48
C LYS A 527 -12.73 20.42 -17.31
N THR A 528 -13.34 19.95 -18.39
CA THR A 528 -14.62 19.22 -18.32
C THR A 528 -14.49 17.96 -17.48
N GLN A 529 -13.38 17.22 -17.63
CA GLN A 529 -13.14 16.01 -16.83
C GLN A 529 -13.02 16.32 -15.34
N MET A 530 -12.26 17.35 -14.97
CA MET A 530 -12.06 17.74 -13.57
C MET A 530 -13.37 18.08 -12.83
N LEU A 531 -14.36 18.65 -13.52
CA LEU A 531 -15.66 18.94 -12.93
C LEU A 531 -16.44 17.69 -12.50
N SER A 532 -16.07 16.51 -13.03
CA SER A 532 -16.68 15.22 -12.71
C SER A 532 -15.81 14.31 -11.83
N GLN A 533 -14.58 14.72 -11.51
CA GLN A 533 -13.56 13.91 -10.84
C GLN A 533 -13.27 14.43 -9.42
N VAL A 534 -14.33 14.78 -8.70
CA VAL A 534 -14.27 15.26 -7.31
C VAL A 534 -14.97 14.25 -6.41
N ASP A 535 -14.23 13.72 -5.45
CA ASP A 535 -14.74 12.81 -4.44
C ASP A 535 -14.68 13.46 -3.06
N VAL A 536 -15.66 13.15 -2.21
CA VAL A 536 -15.70 13.54 -0.80
C VAL A 536 -15.42 12.29 0.03
N VAL A 537 -14.34 12.35 0.82
CA VAL A 537 -13.86 11.22 1.62
C VAL A 537 -14.09 11.54 3.10
N ASP A 538 -14.89 10.73 3.78
CA ASP A 538 -14.91 10.70 5.25
C ASP A 538 -13.76 9.80 5.72
N TYR A 539 -12.80 10.37 6.46
CA TYR A 539 -11.69 9.64 7.03
C TYR A 539 -11.64 9.89 8.55
N ASN A 540 -12.00 8.88 9.34
CA ASN A 540 -12.07 8.97 10.80
C ASN A 540 -12.91 10.17 11.30
N GLY A 541 -14.02 10.49 10.62
CA GLY A 541 -14.88 11.63 10.96
C GLY A 541 -14.35 13.00 10.51
N LEU A 542 -13.29 13.03 9.71
CA LEU A 542 -12.78 14.23 9.04
C LEU A 542 -13.06 14.15 7.54
N THR A 543 -13.68 15.19 7.00
CA THR A 543 -14.05 15.27 5.58
C THR A 543 -12.89 15.78 4.74
N VAL A 544 -12.50 15.06 3.70
CA VAL A 544 -11.41 15.42 2.78
C VAL A 544 -11.94 15.46 1.35
N ILE A 545 -11.59 16.50 0.60
CA ILE A 545 -11.88 16.54 -0.83
C ILE A 545 -10.72 15.93 -1.59
N ARG A 546 -11.01 14.97 -2.46
CA ARG A 546 -10.07 14.39 -3.41
C ARG A 546 -10.41 14.85 -4.82
N LEU A 547 -9.46 15.51 -5.46
CA LEU A 547 -9.50 15.78 -6.90
C LEU A 547 -8.67 14.71 -7.60
N LYS A 548 -9.29 13.93 -8.49
CA LYS A 548 -8.59 12.95 -9.35
C LYS A 548 -8.25 13.61 -10.69
N ILE A 549 -6.97 13.75 -11.00
CA ILE A 549 -6.48 14.29 -12.27
C ILE A 549 -6.26 13.12 -13.24
N PRO A 550 -7.09 12.98 -14.29
CA PRO A 550 -6.99 11.88 -15.23
C PRO A 550 -5.84 12.07 -16.23
N SER A 551 -5.33 10.97 -16.77
CA SER A 551 -4.34 10.98 -17.84
C SER A 551 -4.87 11.70 -19.08
N GLN A 552 -4.03 12.52 -19.71
CA GLN A 552 -4.36 13.26 -20.92
C GLN A 552 -3.72 12.66 -22.16
N LYS A 553 -4.33 12.85 -23.33
CA LYS A 553 -3.74 12.43 -24.62
C LYS A 553 -2.82 13.50 -25.23
N GLU A 554 -2.92 14.73 -24.73
CA GLU A 554 -2.18 15.89 -25.21
C GLU A 554 -1.84 16.80 -24.03
N LEU A 555 -0.91 17.73 -24.23
CA LEU A 555 -0.56 18.72 -23.22
C LEU A 555 -1.77 19.59 -22.87
N SER A 556 -1.95 19.79 -21.57
CA SER A 556 -2.92 20.73 -21.02
C SER A 556 -2.27 22.07 -20.70
N PHE A 557 -3.06 23.13 -20.76
CA PHE A 557 -2.62 24.51 -20.55
C PHE A 557 -3.57 25.25 -19.61
N VAL A 558 -3.06 26.30 -18.98
CA VAL A 558 -3.89 27.35 -18.38
C VAL A 558 -3.71 28.60 -19.23
N ASP A 559 -4.73 28.96 -19.99
CA ASP A 559 -4.64 29.98 -21.05
C ASP A 559 -3.58 29.62 -22.10
N LYS A 560 -2.43 30.30 -22.08
CA LYS A 560 -1.28 30.06 -22.97
C LYS A 560 -0.11 29.38 -22.26
N ASP A 561 -0.23 29.23 -20.94
CA ASP A 561 0.87 28.82 -20.09
C ASP A 561 0.80 27.31 -19.85
N CYS A 562 1.93 26.64 -20.06
CA CYS A 562 2.10 25.23 -19.76
C CYS A 562 2.75 25.10 -18.39
N PHE A 563 2.19 24.23 -17.54
CA PHE A 563 2.76 23.92 -16.24
C PHE A 563 3.25 22.48 -16.20
N TYR A 564 4.28 22.22 -15.42
CA TYR A 564 4.82 20.89 -15.17
C TYR A 564 5.15 20.74 -13.69
N ARG A 565 5.11 19.51 -13.20
CA ARG A 565 5.38 19.22 -11.81
C ARG A 565 6.75 18.56 -11.63
N GLU A 566 7.67 19.33 -11.05
CA GLU A 566 9.01 18.91 -10.71
C GLU A 566 9.09 18.67 -9.19
N ASN A 567 9.16 17.39 -8.80
CA ASN A 567 8.99 16.97 -7.41
C ASN A 567 7.66 17.52 -6.83
N SER A 568 7.69 18.23 -5.70
CA SER A 568 6.51 18.85 -5.08
C SER A 568 6.22 20.27 -5.59
N GLN A 569 6.94 20.77 -6.60
CA GLN A 569 6.76 22.14 -7.10
C GLN A 569 6.10 22.14 -8.48
N THR A 570 5.13 23.03 -8.65
CA THR A 570 4.55 23.34 -9.95
C THR A 570 5.31 24.52 -10.55
N ILE A 571 5.85 24.32 -11.75
CA ILE A 571 6.64 25.32 -12.47
C ILE A 571 6.01 25.59 -13.83
N LYS A 572 6.09 26.86 -14.26
CA LYS A 572 5.77 27.24 -15.63
C LYS A 572 6.89 26.78 -16.57
N VAL A 573 6.53 26.19 -17.70
CA VAL A 573 7.47 25.61 -18.66
C VAL A 573 7.45 26.37 -19.97
N GLU A 574 8.65 26.74 -20.43
CA GLU A 574 8.87 27.51 -21.67
C GLU A 574 10.06 26.94 -22.47
N GLY A 575 10.16 27.36 -23.74
CA GLY A 575 11.31 27.05 -24.59
C GLY A 575 11.54 25.55 -24.83
N GLN A 576 12.80 25.12 -24.74
CA GLN A 576 13.21 23.75 -25.06
C GLN A 576 12.51 22.70 -24.18
N ARG A 577 12.23 23.01 -22.92
CA ARG A 577 11.57 22.10 -21.99
C ARG A 577 10.11 21.82 -22.39
N LEU A 578 9.43 22.81 -22.99
CA LEU A 578 8.07 22.64 -23.54
C LEU A 578 8.09 21.67 -24.74
N ILE A 579 9.11 21.76 -25.60
CA ILE A 579 9.27 20.85 -26.74
C ILE A 579 9.46 19.42 -26.25
N SER A 580 10.33 19.20 -25.25
CA SER A 580 10.53 17.87 -24.65
C SER A 580 9.25 17.30 -24.03
N LEU A 581 8.45 18.13 -23.36
CA LEU A 581 7.15 17.69 -22.85
C LEU A 581 6.20 17.30 -23.97
N TYR A 582 6.18 18.05 -25.07
CA TYR A 582 5.34 17.74 -26.22
C TYR A 582 5.70 16.38 -26.84
N GLU A 583 6.99 16.01 -26.87
CA GLU A 583 7.45 14.71 -27.35
C GLU A 583 6.96 13.54 -26.48
N LEU A 584 6.82 13.73 -25.16
CA LEU A 584 6.28 12.69 -24.25
C LEU A 584 4.87 12.21 -24.64
N PHE A 585 4.08 13.07 -25.28
CA PHE A 585 2.72 12.77 -25.70
C PHE A 585 2.62 12.27 -27.15
N ARG A 586 3.73 12.21 -27.91
CA ARG A 586 3.75 11.75 -29.32
C ARG A 586 4.19 10.30 -29.52
N ASN A 587 4.96 9.73 -28.59
CA ASN A 587 5.41 8.34 -28.69
C ASN A 587 4.25 7.40 -28.31
N LYS A 588 3.62 6.82 -29.34
CA LYS A 588 2.55 5.83 -29.23
C LYS A 588 3.07 4.45 -28.84
#